data_AF-A2F7B5-F1
#
_entry.id   AF-A2F7B5-F1
#
_cell.length_a   1.000
_cell.length_b   1.000
_cell.length_c   1.000
_cell.angle_alpha   90.00
_cell.angle_beta   90.00
_cell.angle_gamma   90.00
#
_symmetry.space_group_name_H-M   'P 1'
#
loop_
_entity.id
_entity.type
_entity.pdbx_description
1 polymer ?
#
loop_
_entity_poly.entity_id
_entity_poly.type
_entity_poly.pdbx_seq_one_letter_code
_entity_poly.pdbx_strand_id
1 'polypeptide(L)' 'MSGYGIQQRNPQQIDEYYYNASTGDIKWIHYGPPDHDVGRGNAGDFDPTHPGYEVYSFQ' A
#
# COMPACT_ATOMS: atom_id res chain seq x y z
N MET A 1 -14.20 -5.67 2.57
CA MET A 1 -13.33 -4.87 3.46
C MET A 1 -12.09 -4.46 2.67
N SER A 2 -11.41 -3.39 3.06
CA SER A 2 -10.18 -2.96 2.39
C SER A 2 -8.96 -3.28 3.25
N GLY A 3 -7.87 -3.66 2.60
CA GLY A 3 -6.57 -3.83 3.23
C GLY A 3 -5.52 -3.05 2.46
N TYR A 4 -4.58 -2.49 3.19
CA TYR A 4 -3.41 -1.80 2.68
C TYR A 4 -2.17 -2.41 3.33
N GLY A 5 -1.15 -2.70 2.53
CA GLY A 5 0.08 -3.31 3.00
C GLY A 5 1.29 -2.64 2.36
N ILE A 6 2.36 -2.56 3.14
CA ILE A 6 3.70 -2.19 2.70
C ILE A 6 4.62 -3.41 2.77
N GLN A 7 5.75 -3.36 2.09
CA GLN A 7 6.72 -4.44 2.12
C GLN A 7 8.14 -3.93 2.40
N GLN A 8 8.87 -4.73 3.16
CA GLN A 8 10.28 -4.50 3.46
C GLN A 8 11.11 -5.58 2.76
N ARG A 9 12.16 -5.18 2.02
CA ARG A 9 13.10 -6.11 1.37
C ARG A 9 12.39 -7.17 0.50
N ASN A 10 11.45 -6.73 -0.32
CA ASN A 10 10.69 -7.63 -1.18
C ASN A 10 11.47 -7.96 -2.47
N PRO A 11 11.76 -9.24 -2.78
CA PRO A 11 12.52 -9.61 -3.99
C PRO A 11 11.82 -9.24 -5.31
N GLN A 12 10.51 -9.04 -5.27
CA GLN A 12 9.68 -8.61 -6.40
C GLN A 12 9.51 -7.09 -6.47
N GLN A 13 10.22 -6.34 -5.61
CA GLN A 13 10.23 -4.87 -5.58
C GLN A 13 8.86 -4.25 -5.33
N ILE A 14 7.94 -5.01 -4.72
CA ILE A 14 6.66 -4.45 -4.27
C ILE A 14 6.95 -3.51 -3.10
N ASP A 15 6.49 -2.27 -3.21
CA ASP A 15 6.57 -1.28 -2.13
C ASP A 15 5.30 -1.32 -1.29
N GLU A 16 4.15 -1.24 -1.96
CA GLU A 16 2.84 -1.19 -1.35
C GLU A 16 1.75 -1.75 -2.27
N TYR A 17 0.65 -2.16 -1.66
CA TYR A 17 -0.50 -2.72 -2.39
C TYR A 17 -1.80 -2.49 -1.62
N TYR A 18 -2.89 -2.46 -2.38
CA TYR A 18 -4.24 -2.39 -1.85
C TYR A 18 -5.08 -3.53 -2.36
N TYR A 19 -5.90 -4.11 -1.49
CA TYR A 19 -6.63 -5.33 -1.78
C TYR A 19 -7.98 -5.37 -1.08
N ASN A 20 -8.88 -6.20 -1.62
CA ASN A 20 -10.09 -6.56 -0.91
C ASN A 20 -9.74 -7.54 0.21
N ALA A 21 -9.78 -7.09 1.46
CA ALA A 21 -9.46 -7.91 2.62
C ALA A 21 -10.43 -9.08 2.86
N SER A 22 -11.59 -9.10 2.19
CA SER A 22 -12.55 -10.20 2.29
C SER A 22 -12.28 -11.32 1.28
N THR A 23 -11.66 -11.02 0.13
CA THR A 23 -11.43 -12.00 -0.95
C THR A 23 -9.96 -12.24 -1.26
N GLY A 24 -9.08 -11.33 -0.86
CA GLY A 24 -7.66 -11.32 -1.25
C GLY A 24 -7.41 -10.67 -2.61
N ASP A 25 -8.44 -10.20 -3.33
CA ASP A 25 -8.27 -9.63 -4.66
C ASP A 25 -7.45 -8.35 -4.61
N ILE A 26 -6.30 -8.35 -5.27
CA ILE A 26 -5.45 -7.17 -5.43
C ILE A 26 -6.16 -6.15 -6.33
N LYS A 27 -6.22 -4.90 -5.86
CA LYS A 27 -6.77 -3.76 -6.61
C LYS A 27 -5.68 -3.00 -7.36
N TRP A 28 -4.55 -2.77 -6.71
CA TRP A 28 -3.37 -2.17 -7.31
C TRP A 28 -2.11 -2.53 -6.52
N ILE A 29 -0.96 -2.39 -7.17
CA ILE A 29 0.39 -2.60 -6.61
C ILE A 29 1.27 -1.46 -7.11
N HIS A 30 2.07 -0.89 -6.21
CA HIS A 30 3.18 -0.02 -6.58
C HIS A 30 4.51 -0.75 -6.38
N TYR A 31 5.43 -0.49 -7.32
CA TYR A 31 6.75 -1.09 -7.33
C TYR A 31 7.81 0.00 -7.14
N GLY A 32 8.84 -0.32 -6.36
CA GLY A 32 9.98 0.53 -6.08
C GLY A 32 11.24 0.14 -6.87
N PRO A 33 12.35 0.85 -6.64
CA PRO A 33 13.65 0.48 -7.17
C PRO A 33 14.18 -0.84 -6.55
N PRO A 34 15.22 -1.45 -7.14
CA PRO A 34 15.91 -2.59 -6.53
C PRO A 34 16.45 -2.27 -5.13
N ASP A 35 16.50 -3.27 -4.25
CA ASP A 35 17.07 -3.20 -2.89
C ASP A 35 16.44 -2.12 -1.99
N HIS A 36 15.14 -1.87 -2.15
CA HIS A 36 14.37 -0.87 -1.44
C HIS A 36 13.58 -1.45 -0.23
N ASP A 37 13.29 -0.60 0.76
CA ASP A 37 12.57 -0.97 1.99
C ASP A 37 11.57 0.10 2.39
N VAL A 38 10.27 -0.21 2.25
CA VAL A 38 9.19 0.62 2.76
C VAL A 38 8.83 0.15 4.16
N GLY A 39 9.45 0.76 5.17
CA GLY A 39 9.29 0.35 6.57
C GLY A 39 8.08 0.93 7.29
N ARG A 40 7.39 1.93 6.71
CA ARG A 40 6.23 2.59 7.31
C ARG A 40 5.19 2.95 6.25
N GLY A 41 3.93 2.71 6.59
CA GLY A 41 2.78 3.20 5.86
C GLY A 41 1.63 3.52 6.81
N ASN A 42 0.66 4.28 6.33
CA ASN A 42 -0.53 4.64 7.07
C ASN A 42 -1.75 4.64 6.14
N ALA A 43 -2.92 4.37 6.70
CA ALA A 43 -4.19 4.43 6.02
C ALA A 43 -5.16 5.23 6.89
N GLY A 44 -5.79 6.25 6.32
CA GLY A 44 -6.66 7.16 7.06
C GLY A 44 -7.44 8.07 6.13
N ASP A 45 -8.55 8.60 6.63
CA ASP A 45 -9.34 9.62 5.95
C ASP A 45 -8.70 10.97 6.28
N PHE A 46 -7.80 11.40 5.40
CA PHE A 46 -6.99 12.60 5.54
C PHE A 46 -7.44 13.70 4.58
N ASP A 47 -8.05 13.34 3.44
CA ASP A 47 -8.49 14.28 2.41
C ASP A 47 -10.02 14.24 2.23
N PRO A 48 -10.76 15.23 2.75
CA PRO A 48 -12.22 15.27 2.64
C PRO A 48 -12.74 15.51 1.21
N THR A 49 -11.85 15.77 0.23
CA THR A 49 -12.23 15.93 -1.17
C THR A 49 -12.28 14.61 -1.95
N HIS A 50 -11.79 13.52 -1.35
CA HIS A 50 -11.78 12.19 -1.95
C HIS A 50 -12.59 11.20 -1.07
N PRO A 51 -13.60 10.50 -1.63
CA PRO A 51 -14.31 9.49 -0.85
C PRO A 51 -13.42 8.29 -0.53
N GLY A 52 -13.24 7.98 0.75
CA GLY A 52 -12.59 6.75 1.21
C GLY A 52 -11.49 7.00 2.22
N TYR A 53 -10.47 6.15 2.19
CA TYR A 53 -9.25 6.31 2.97
C TYR A 53 -8.09 6.52 2.01
N GLU A 54 -7.30 7.56 2.24
CA GLU A 54 -6.00 7.71 1.63
C GLU A 54 -5.02 6.73 2.25
N VAL A 55 -3.98 6.43 1.48
CA VAL A 55 -2.84 5.66 1.94
C VAL A 55 -1.57 6.39 1.56
N TYR A 56 -0.57 6.30 2.42
CA TYR A 56 0.76 6.80 2.12
C TYR A 56 1.81 5.92 2.77
N SER A 57 2.96 5.84 2.12
CA SER A 57 4.17 5.22 2.64
C SER A 57 5.37 6.13 2.45
N PHE A 58 6.39 5.95 3.28
CA PHE A 58 7.66 6.65 3.13
C PHE A 58 8.65 5.73 2.41
N GLN A 59 9.17 6.23 1.28
CA GLN A 59 10.30 5.68 0.55
C GLN A 59 11.59 6.36 1.01
#